data_AF-A0A9D5Q971-F1
#
_entry.id   AF-A0A9D5Q971-F1
#
_cell.length_a   1.000
_cell.length_b   1.000
_cell.length_c   1.000
_cell.angle_alpha   90.00
_cell.angle_beta   90.00
_cell.angle_gamma   90.00
#
_symmetry.space_group_name_H-M   'P 1'
#
loop_
_entity.id
_entity.type
_entity.pdbx_description
1 polymer ?
#
loop_
_entity_poly.entity_id
_entity_poly.type
_entity_poly.pdbx_seq_one_letter_code
_entity_poly.pdbx_strand_id
1 'polypeptide(L)'
;MKRFAIMLTAAAAVSMLVGAVFAEGDAKKADKYLVAAKSAEEGGGDDTLVITARVVEIPGTFPPNDLYNYVYVMKYRVLDVEKGDYDGREILVGHYNPLIPRSQVDDKMDEYVDGNVKKFEKGSKQRLVLVSPISKVWNEAMEDEYFDSEDPKFYALKADVAQ
;
A
#
# COMPACT_ATOMS: atom_id res chain seq x y z
N MET A 1 21.81 50.99 27.18
CA MET A 1 21.17 51.21 28.49
C MET A 1 19.68 51.46 28.30
N LYS A 2 18.83 50.47 28.58
CA LYS A 2 17.53 50.62 29.26
C LYS A 2 16.90 49.22 29.34
N ARG A 3 16.71 48.81 30.59
CA ARG A 3 16.06 47.59 31.07
C ARG A 3 14.55 47.73 30.83
N PHE A 4 13.83 46.64 30.58
CA PHE A 4 12.54 46.35 31.22
C PHE A 4 12.22 44.86 31.07
N ALA A 5 12.26 44.17 32.21
CA ALA A 5 11.60 42.90 32.44
C ALA A 5 10.10 43.14 32.66
N ILE A 6 9.24 42.15 32.36
CA ILE A 6 8.11 41.72 33.18
C ILE A 6 7.74 40.30 32.74
N MET A 7 7.94 39.38 33.68
CA MET A 7 7.32 38.06 33.78
C MET A 7 5.97 38.30 34.48
N LEU A 8 4.86 37.76 33.96
CA LEU A 8 3.71 37.44 34.82
C LEU A 8 2.86 36.31 34.23
N THR A 9 2.68 35.31 35.09
CA THR A 9 1.89 34.09 35.04
C THR A 9 0.39 34.35 35.07
N ALA A 10 -0.40 33.50 34.40
CA ALA A 10 -1.76 33.17 34.84
C ALA A 10 -2.17 31.79 34.29
N ALA A 11 -2.32 30.83 35.21
CA ALA A 11 -3.00 29.57 35.00
C ALA A 11 -4.52 29.79 35.11
N ALA A 12 -5.30 29.12 34.26
CA ALA A 12 -6.73 28.93 34.48
C ALA A 12 -7.13 27.52 34.01
N ALA A 13 -7.44 26.67 34.98
CA ALA A 13 -8.10 25.40 34.79
C ALA A 13 -9.60 25.62 34.62
N VAL A 14 -10.23 24.93 33.66
CA VAL A 14 -11.68 24.73 33.63
C VAL A 14 -11.93 23.24 33.38
N SER A 15 -12.40 22.56 34.41
CA SER A 15 -13.10 21.28 34.31
C SER A 15 -14.52 21.52 33.85
N MET A 16 -15.03 20.73 32.91
CA MET A 16 -16.43 20.33 32.88
C MET A 16 -16.59 19.00 32.15
N LEU A 17 -17.21 18.07 32.85
CA LEU A 17 -17.52 16.71 32.45
C LEU A 17 -19.04 16.63 32.36
N VAL A 18 -19.62 16.48 31.16
CA VAL A 18 -21.00 16.01 30.95
C VAL A 18 -21.14 15.39 29.56
N GLY A 19 -21.72 14.18 29.49
CA GLY A 19 -22.69 13.85 28.44
C GLY A 19 -22.29 12.74 27.46
N ALA A 20 -22.51 11.49 27.86
CA ALA A 20 -22.81 10.43 26.89
C ALA A 20 -24.23 10.66 26.34
N VAL A 21 -24.36 10.82 25.03
CA VAL A 21 -25.64 10.79 24.30
C VAL A 21 -25.45 9.85 23.12
N PHE A 22 -26.20 8.75 23.14
CA PHE A 22 -26.43 7.91 21.98
C PHE A 22 -27.33 8.65 20.99
N ALA A 23 -26.90 8.76 19.74
CA ALA A 23 -27.76 9.04 18.60
C ALA A 23 -27.24 8.25 17.39
N GLU A 24 -28.08 7.31 16.93
CA GLU A 24 -28.01 6.66 15.63
C GLU A 24 -28.12 7.70 14.49
N GLY A 25 -27.39 7.48 13.40
CA GLY A 25 -27.64 8.16 12.12
C GLY A 25 -26.39 8.41 11.28
N ASP A 26 -26.13 7.49 10.35
CA ASP A 26 -25.39 7.63 9.07
C ASP A 26 -24.21 8.62 9.00
N ALA A 27 -23.02 8.10 9.31
CA ALA A 27 -21.74 8.63 8.82
C ALA A 27 -21.03 7.55 8.00
N LYS A 28 -21.48 7.33 6.75
CA LYS A 28 -20.72 6.52 5.79
C LYS A 28 -19.53 7.34 5.28
N LYS A 29 -18.34 6.73 5.44
CA LYS A 29 -17.14 6.88 4.60
C LYS A 29 -16.12 7.94 5.03
N ALA A 30 -15.63 7.86 6.26
CA ALA A 30 -14.29 8.35 6.62
C ALA A 30 -13.94 7.81 8.00
N ASP A 31 -13.54 6.55 8.11
CA ASP A 31 -12.81 5.99 9.28
C ASP A 31 -12.66 4.48 9.08
N LYS A 32 -11.57 4.03 8.47
CA LYS A 32 -11.24 2.59 8.54
C LYS A 32 -9.76 2.25 8.36
N TYR A 33 -8.87 2.91 9.10
CA TYR A 33 -7.49 2.42 9.27
C TYR A 33 -6.93 2.80 10.65
N LEU A 34 -7.44 2.18 11.72
CA LEU A 34 -6.77 2.16 13.01
C LEU A 34 -7.10 0.85 13.72
N VAL A 35 -6.13 -0.08 13.80
CA VAL A 35 -5.71 -0.73 15.05
C VAL A 35 -4.27 -1.27 14.89
N ALA A 36 -3.37 -0.67 15.67
CA ALA A 36 -2.12 -1.08 16.32
C ALA A 36 -1.44 -2.43 16.01
N ALA A 37 -0.11 -2.63 16.11
CA ALA A 37 1.13 -1.83 16.13
C ALA A 37 2.25 -2.77 16.65
N LYS A 38 3.40 -2.91 15.96
CA LYS A 38 4.75 -2.75 16.55
C LYS A 38 5.86 -2.82 15.49
N SER A 39 6.56 -1.70 15.35
CA SER A 39 7.96 -1.54 14.89
C SER A 39 8.30 -1.73 13.40
N ALA A 40 8.13 -0.64 12.62
CA ALA A 40 9.23 0.06 11.92
C ALA A 40 8.70 1.45 11.48
N GLU A 41 9.27 2.52 12.03
CA GLU A 41 9.05 3.91 11.56
C GLU A 41 9.77 4.09 10.20
N GLU A 42 9.36 4.91 9.23
CA GLU A 42 8.69 6.21 9.25
C GLU A 42 8.17 6.52 7.82
N GLY A 43 7.02 7.19 7.68
CA GLY A 43 6.48 7.59 6.36
C GLY A 43 4.99 7.91 6.38
N GLY A 44 4.54 8.74 7.32
CA GLY A 44 3.14 9.16 7.44
C GLY A 44 2.73 10.14 6.34
N GLY A 45 2.15 9.62 5.27
CA GLY A 45 1.46 10.40 4.24
C GLY A 45 0.93 9.46 3.18
N ASP A 46 -0.33 9.02 3.32
CA ASP A 46 -0.97 7.97 2.53
C ASP A 46 -0.04 6.79 2.20
N ASP A 47 -0.18 5.64 2.87
CA ASP A 47 0.62 4.40 2.64
C ASP A 47 0.61 3.85 1.19
N THR A 48 0.02 4.60 0.27
CA THR A 48 -0.16 4.32 -1.14
C THR A 48 0.91 5.02 -1.99
N LEU A 49 1.77 4.23 -2.61
CA LEU A 49 2.76 4.65 -3.60
C LEU A 49 2.17 4.46 -5.01
N VAL A 50 2.20 5.49 -5.85
CA VAL A 50 1.72 5.40 -7.24
C VAL A 50 2.90 5.64 -8.18
N ILE A 51 3.21 4.65 -9.02
CA ILE A 51 4.37 4.68 -9.90
C ILE A 51 4.04 4.21 -11.29
N THR A 52 4.83 4.65 -12.26
CA THR A 52 4.96 3.96 -13.54
C THR A 52 6.26 3.16 -13.54
N ALA A 53 6.17 1.86 -13.81
CA ALA A 53 7.29 0.95 -13.74
C ALA A 53 7.28 -0.07 -14.88
N ARG A 54 8.44 -0.67 -15.15
CA ARG A 54 8.60 -1.74 -16.15
C ARG A 54 8.91 -3.05 -15.47
N VAL A 55 8.24 -4.13 -15.85
CA VAL A 55 8.58 -5.50 -15.41
C VAL A 55 9.98 -5.84 -15.89
N VAL A 56 10.92 -6.05 -14.96
CA VAL A 56 12.30 -6.45 -15.26
C VAL A 56 12.42 -7.96 -15.28
N GLU A 57 11.79 -8.61 -14.31
CA GLU A 57 11.89 -10.04 -14.09
C GLU A 57 10.59 -10.59 -13.50
N ILE A 58 10.20 -11.74 -14.04
CA ILE A 58 9.17 -12.60 -13.48
C ILE A 58 9.93 -13.87 -13.14
N PRO A 59 10.19 -14.15 -11.85
CA PRO A 59 10.91 -15.36 -11.50
C PRO A 59 10.10 -16.60 -11.93
N GLY A 60 10.79 -17.72 -12.16
CA GLY A 60 10.16 -19.03 -12.38
C GLY A 60 8.98 -19.07 -13.37
N THR A 61 7.95 -19.82 -12.99
CA THR A 61 6.69 -19.98 -13.72
C THR A 61 5.55 -19.81 -12.73
N PHE A 62 4.49 -19.09 -13.12
CA PHE A 62 3.32 -18.91 -12.26
C PHE A 62 2.67 -20.25 -11.92
N PRO A 63 2.48 -20.57 -10.63
CA PRO A 63 1.69 -21.73 -10.22
C PRO A 63 0.25 -21.65 -10.78
N PRO A 64 -0.37 -22.80 -11.11
CA PRO A 64 -1.77 -22.82 -11.49
C PRO A 64 -2.66 -22.39 -10.31
N ASN A 65 -3.75 -21.68 -10.60
CA ASN A 65 -4.68 -21.13 -9.59
C ASN A 65 -5.74 -22.16 -9.12
N ASP A 66 -5.47 -23.46 -9.23
CA ASP A 66 -6.42 -24.54 -8.93
C ASP A 66 -6.30 -25.08 -7.50
N LEU A 67 -5.14 -24.92 -6.86
CA LEU A 67 -4.87 -25.44 -5.52
C LEU A 67 -5.08 -24.41 -4.40
N TYR A 68 -4.66 -23.15 -4.62
CA TYR A 68 -4.76 -22.06 -3.65
C TYR A 68 -4.61 -20.71 -4.34
N ASN A 69 -5.05 -19.67 -3.64
CA ASN A 69 -4.81 -18.29 -4.00
C ASN A 69 -3.46 -17.84 -3.44
N TYR A 70 -2.72 -17.03 -4.20
CA TYR A 70 -1.39 -16.58 -3.79
C TYR A 70 -1.08 -15.17 -4.27
N VAL A 71 -0.08 -14.56 -3.63
CA VAL A 71 0.58 -13.36 -4.12
C VAL A 71 1.92 -13.73 -4.71
N TYR A 72 2.15 -13.33 -5.96
CA TYR A 72 3.41 -13.56 -6.66
C TYR A 72 4.25 -12.29 -6.71
N VAL A 73 5.49 -12.36 -6.23
CA VAL A 73 6.41 -11.22 -6.22
C VAL A 73 7.18 -11.13 -7.54
N MET A 74 7.07 -9.99 -8.21
CA MET A 74 7.79 -9.69 -9.45
C MET A 74 8.69 -8.47 -9.25
N LYS A 75 9.80 -8.42 -10.00
CA LYS A 75 10.74 -7.30 -9.94
C LYS A 75 10.47 -6.29 -11.04
N TYR A 76 10.37 -5.04 -10.64
CA TYR A 76 10.12 -3.90 -11.51
C TYR A 76 11.26 -2.89 -11.44
N ARG A 77 11.45 -2.16 -12.54
CA ARG A 77 12.26 -0.95 -12.59
C ARG A 77 11.33 0.25 -12.58
N VAL A 78 11.50 1.13 -11.61
CA VAL A 78 10.72 2.37 -11.52
C VAL A 78 11.17 3.32 -12.63
N LEU A 79 10.19 3.88 -13.34
CA LEU A 79 10.40 4.85 -14.41
C LEU A 79 9.99 6.25 -13.97
N ASP A 80 8.89 6.34 -13.22
CA ASP A 80 8.34 7.60 -12.72
C ASP A 80 7.54 7.37 -11.43
N VAL A 81 7.51 8.36 -10.55
CA VAL A 81 6.77 8.35 -9.28
C VAL A 81 5.74 9.47 -9.32
N GLU A 82 4.46 9.10 -9.35
CA GLU A 82 3.33 10.04 -9.44
C GLU A 82 2.86 10.51 -8.06
N LYS A 83 2.90 9.62 -7.06
CA LYS A 83 2.48 9.89 -5.67
C LYS A 83 3.29 9.04 -4.70
N GLY A 84 3.67 9.64 -3.57
CA GLY A 84 4.50 9.00 -2.55
C GLY A 84 5.98 9.38 -2.73
N ASP A 85 6.82 8.93 -1.81
CA ASP A 85 8.26 9.13 -1.86
C ASP A 85 8.96 7.79 -2.09
N TYR A 86 9.73 7.71 -3.17
CA TYR A 86 10.47 6.51 -3.54
C TYR A 86 11.62 6.89 -4.48
N ASP A 87 12.86 6.67 -4.02
CA ASP A 87 14.09 7.00 -4.75
C ASP A 87 14.80 5.78 -5.34
N GLY A 88 14.32 4.58 -5.01
CA GLY A 88 14.82 3.31 -5.52
C GLY A 88 14.66 3.16 -7.03
N ARG A 89 15.62 2.48 -7.66
CA ARG A 89 15.53 2.13 -9.09
C ARG A 89 14.73 0.86 -9.34
N GLU A 90 14.72 -0.04 -8.36
CA GLU A 90 14.13 -1.36 -8.46
C GLU A 90 13.22 -1.63 -7.27
N ILE A 91 12.04 -2.18 -7.54
CA ILE A 91 11.00 -2.41 -6.54
C ILE A 91 10.42 -3.81 -6.73
N LEU A 92 10.08 -4.46 -5.63
CA LEU A 92 9.42 -5.77 -5.63
C LEU A 92 7.92 -5.58 -5.42
N VAL A 93 7.14 -6.15 -6.33
CA VAL A 93 5.68 -5.96 -6.35
C VAL A 93 4.99 -7.32 -6.34
N GLY A 94 4.21 -7.56 -5.29
CA GLY A 94 3.33 -8.69 -5.13
C GLY A 94 2.01 -8.47 -5.88
N HIS A 95 1.65 -9.42 -6.74
CA HIS A 95 0.37 -9.45 -7.44
C HIS A 95 -0.43 -10.70 -7.07
N TYR A 96 -1.70 -10.50 -6.72
CA TYR A 96 -2.63 -11.60 -6.49
C TYR A 96 -2.87 -12.41 -7.77
N ASN A 97 -2.71 -13.74 -7.74
CA ASN A 97 -3.05 -14.66 -8.84
C ASN A 97 -2.76 -14.10 -10.24
N PRO A 98 -1.48 -13.88 -10.63
CA PRO A 98 -1.09 -13.14 -11.85
C PRO A 98 -1.60 -13.73 -13.16
N LEU A 99 -2.02 -15.00 -13.16
CA LEU A 99 -2.65 -15.65 -14.31
C LEU A 99 -4.07 -15.14 -14.61
N ILE A 100 -4.75 -14.50 -13.65
CA ILE A 100 -6.08 -13.90 -13.85
C ILE A 100 -5.90 -12.47 -14.36
N PRO A 101 -6.51 -12.09 -15.49
CA PRO A 101 -6.60 -10.68 -15.89
C PRO A 101 -7.15 -9.83 -14.76
N ARG A 102 -6.56 -8.65 -14.51
CA ARG A 102 -6.97 -7.81 -13.37
C ARG A 102 -8.46 -7.49 -13.35
N SER A 103 -9.04 -7.23 -14.52
CA SER A 103 -10.47 -6.95 -14.68
C SER A 103 -11.40 -8.18 -14.55
N GLN A 104 -10.86 -9.37 -14.27
CA GLN A 104 -11.60 -10.63 -14.14
C GLN A 104 -11.47 -11.23 -12.74
N VAL A 105 -10.86 -10.52 -11.80
CA VAL A 105 -10.90 -10.92 -10.39
C VAL A 105 -12.30 -10.58 -9.87
N ASP A 106 -13.04 -11.59 -9.44
CA ASP A 106 -14.43 -11.46 -8.97
C ASP A 106 -14.67 -12.17 -7.63
N ASP A 107 -13.59 -12.58 -6.97
CA ASP A 107 -13.61 -13.23 -5.66
C ASP A 107 -13.52 -12.20 -4.53
N LYS A 108 -13.20 -12.66 -3.31
CA LYS A 108 -13.09 -11.80 -2.12
C LYS A 108 -12.02 -10.71 -2.25
N MET A 109 -11.07 -10.86 -3.17
CA MET A 109 -9.98 -9.91 -3.41
C MET A 109 -10.32 -8.86 -4.47
N ASP A 110 -11.50 -8.88 -5.09
CA ASP A 110 -11.96 -7.83 -6.02
C ASP A 110 -11.87 -6.42 -5.39
N GLU A 111 -12.11 -6.30 -4.08
CA GLU A 111 -11.98 -5.00 -3.39
C GLU A 111 -10.52 -4.51 -3.24
N TYR A 112 -9.54 -5.39 -3.44
CA TYR A 112 -8.11 -5.10 -3.29
C TYR A 112 -7.31 -5.27 -4.59
N VAL A 113 -7.95 -5.66 -5.70
CA VAL A 113 -7.26 -5.90 -6.97
C VAL A 113 -8.03 -5.23 -8.10
N ASP A 114 -7.44 -4.21 -8.71
CA ASP A 114 -8.02 -3.46 -9.83
C ASP A 114 -7.03 -3.34 -11.00
N GLY A 115 -7.53 -2.88 -12.14
CA GLY A 115 -6.76 -2.48 -13.31
C GLY A 115 -7.10 -3.26 -14.57
N ASN A 116 -6.34 -3.00 -15.64
CA ASN A 116 -6.62 -3.53 -16.99
C ASN A 116 -5.52 -4.43 -17.56
N VAL A 117 -4.49 -4.76 -16.78
CA VAL A 117 -3.46 -5.73 -17.20
C VAL A 117 -4.08 -7.10 -17.40
N LYS A 118 -3.92 -7.64 -18.62
CA LYS A 118 -4.43 -8.96 -19.00
C LYS A 118 -3.44 -10.09 -18.72
N LYS A 119 -2.16 -9.79 -18.83
CA LYS A 119 -1.06 -10.74 -18.63
C LYS A 119 0.19 -9.97 -18.23
N PHE A 120 0.95 -10.54 -17.30
CA PHE A 120 2.25 -10.01 -16.92
C PHE A 120 3.34 -10.60 -17.81
N GLU A 121 4.11 -9.72 -18.45
CA GLU A 121 5.21 -10.10 -19.33
C GLU A 121 6.41 -9.19 -19.07
N LYS A 122 7.60 -9.78 -19.11
CA LYS A 122 8.86 -9.03 -19.01
C LYS A 122 8.92 -7.91 -20.05
N GLY A 123 9.32 -6.72 -19.61
CA GLY A 123 9.41 -5.52 -20.45
C GLY A 123 8.12 -4.69 -20.53
N SER A 124 6.98 -5.23 -20.07
CA SER A 124 5.72 -4.49 -20.02
C SER A 124 5.83 -3.30 -19.08
N LYS A 125 5.31 -2.15 -19.52
CA LYS A 125 5.17 -0.97 -18.66
C LYS A 125 3.79 -0.97 -18.02
N GLN A 126 3.75 -0.62 -16.75
CA GLN A 126 2.53 -0.59 -15.98
C GLN A 126 2.50 0.63 -15.07
N ARG A 127 1.31 1.17 -14.89
CA ARG A 127 1.01 2.13 -13.84
C ARG A 127 0.45 1.36 -12.66
N LEU A 128 1.09 1.50 -11.51
CA LEU A 128 0.85 0.70 -10.32
C LEU A 128 0.39 1.60 -9.16
N VAL A 129 -0.62 1.14 -8.43
CA VAL A 129 -0.98 1.67 -7.11
C VAL A 129 -0.60 0.63 -6.09
N LEU A 130 0.30 0.99 -5.18
CA LEU A 130 1.04 0.08 -4.33
C LEU A 130 0.80 0.40 -2.86
N VAL A 131 0.79 -0.62 -2.00
CA VAL A 131 0.73 -0.47 -0.55
C VAL A 131 1.80 -1.33 0.13
N SER A 132 2.35 -0.84 1.23
CA SER A 132 3.32 -1.58 2.05
C SER A 132 2.93 -1.57 3.54
N PRO A 133 3.19 -2.65 4.29
CA PRO A 133 3.66 -3.96 3.84
C PRO A 133 2.54 -4.79 3.16
N ILE A 134 2.92 -5.85 2.44
CA ILE A 134 1.99 -6.79 1.79
C ILE A 134 0.96 -7.37 2.77
N SER A 135 1.37 -7.61 4.03
CA SER A 135 0.53 -8.15 5.10
C SER A 135 -0.69 -7.28 5.47
N LYS A 136 -0.73 -6.01 5.04
CA LYS A 136 -1.94 -5.18 5.17
C LYS A 136 -3.11 -5.68 4.33
N VAL A 137 -2.81 -6.40 3.24
CA VAL A 137 -3.81 -6.88 2.28
C VAL A 137 -3.84 -8.41 2.22
N TRP A 138 -2.68 -9.06 2.31
CA TRP A 138 -2.55 -10.50 2.10
C TRP A 138 -1.64 -11.15 3.15
N ASN A 139 -2.16 -12.16 3.86
CA ASN A 139 -1.46 -12.87 4.93
C ASN A 139 -1.37 -14.39 4.71
N GLU A 140 -1.68 -14.87 3.50
CA GLU A 140 -1.65 -16.30 3.14
C GLU A 140 -0.43 -16.61 2.26
N ALA A 141 -0.55 -17.57 1.33
CA ALA A 141 0.55 -18.03 0.48
C ALA A 141 1.16 -16.89 -0.34
N MET A 142 2.48 -16.75 -0.26
CA MET A 142 3.25 -15.77 -1.01
C MET A 142 4.42 -16.48 -1.70
N GLU A 143 4.44 -16.36 -3.02
CA GLU A 143 5.51 -16.86 -3.88
C GLU A 143 6.54 -15.75 -4.03
N ASP A 144 7.58 -15.81 -3.20
CA ASP A 144 8.66 -14.82 -3.12
C ASP A 144 10.02 -15.49 -3.35
N GLU A 145 10.49 -15.43 -4.59
CA GLU A 145 11.81 -15.90 -5.00
C GLU A 145 12.92 -14.88 -4.68
N TYR A 146 12.58 -13.73 -4.08
CA TYR A 146 13.50 -12.66 -3.66
C TYR A 146 13.62 -12.59 -2.14
N PHE A 147 13.59 -13.74 -1.46
CA PHE A 147 13.64 -13.83 0.00
C PHE A 147 14.96 -13.31 0.60
N ASP A 148 16.03 -13.27 -0.19
CA ASP A 148 17.36 -12.76 0.15
C ASP A 148 17.61 -11.31 -0.30
N SER A 149 16.65 -10.70 -1.01
CA SER A 149 16.74 -9.31 -1.46
C SER A 149 16.39 -8.33 -0.34
N GLU A 150 17.15 -7.24 -0.27
CA GLU A 150 16.87 -6.07 0.58
C GLU A 150 15.90 -5.08 -0.09
N ASP A 151 15.51 -5.32 -1.34
CA ASP A 151 14.58 -4.46 -2.08
C ASP A 151 13.20 -4.42 -1.38
N PRO A 152 12.55 -3.24 -1.30
CA PRO A 152 11.28 -3.11 -0.60
C PRO A 152 10.14 -3.79 -1.38
N LYS A 153 9.26 -4.47 -0.62
CA LYS A 153 8.14 -5.28 -1.14
C LYS A 153 6.81 -4.57 -0.92
N PHE A 154 6.05 -4.43 -2.00
CA PHE A 154 4.73 -3.79 -2.00
C PHE A 154 3.67 -4.71 -2.58
N TYR A 155 2.43 -4.55 -2.17
CA TYR A 155 1.27 -5.19 -2.79
C TYR A 155 0.66 -4.25 -3.83
N ALA A 156 0.33 -4.77 -5.02
CA ALA A 156 -0.35 -4.00 -6.06
C ALA A 156 -1.87 -4.01 -5.87
N LEU A 157 -2.42 -2.88 -5.43
CA LEU A 157 -3.85 -2.63 -5.38
C LEU A 157 -4.45 -2.42 -6.77
N LYS A 158 -3.68 -1.81 -7.68
CA LYS A 158 -4.09 -1.57 -9.06
C LYS A 158 -2.92 -1.72 -10.02
N ALA A 159 -3.15 -2.38 -11.15
CA ALA A 159 -2.17 -2.50 -12.23
C ALA A 159 -2.82 -2.21 -13.59
N ASP A 160 -2.48 -1.06 -14.16
CA ASP A 160 -2.91 -0.64 -15.49
C ASP A 160 -1.75 -0.72 -16.49
N VAL A 161 -2.06 -1.01 -17.75
CA VAL A 161 -1.12 -0.92 -18.86
C VAL A 161 -0.74 0.55 -19.07
N ALA A 162 0.56 0.84 -19.06
CA ALA A 162 1.11 2.16 -19.36
C ALA A 162 1.68 2.18 -20.79
N GLN A 163 1.61 3.35 -21.45
CA GLN A 163 2.15 3.56 -22.80
C GLN A 163 3.67 3.82 -22.81
#